data_AF-L8GLL0-F1
#
_entry.id   AF-L8GLL0-F1
#
_cell.length_a   1.000
_cell.length_b   1.000
_cell.length_c   1.000
_cell.angle_alpha   90.00
_cell.angle_beta   90.00
_cell.angle_gamma   90.00
#
_symmetry.space_group_name_H-M   'P 1'
#
loop_
_entity.id
_entity.type
_entity.pdbx_description
1 polymer ?
#
loop_
_entity_poly.entity_id
_entity_poly.type
_entity_poly.pdbx_seq_one_letter_code
_entity_poly.pdbx_strand_id
1 'polypeptide(L)'
;MRRATLKVVAGRGAVPAGQAVRSCFGRRAFTTAAASTEVKQKYDFINVEDKGEVRWVSLNRPDTHNAFNELVIGEITDAFRTIQRDAAQEKFRAVVLTGNGKSFSAGADLNWMKKMASYTQKENELDSHKLFDMFNSIYACPMPVIGRINGNAIGGGSGLVSACDFAFSVNKAVFGFTEVKLGLIPAVISPFVMMKIGKGNCSRYFLTGERFYATEATRLGLIQGSFETVEELDKAVDSVLTEIKANSPAAMRSCKQLINNVYHSLGSPKKGEGLSDVKAPPPHLAPPLSLFVHHSCGADDHLGPRSVPQEQLASEIARIRVSKEGQEGLSAFLEKRKPSWIVS
;
A
#
# COMPACT_ATOMS: atom_id res chain seq x y z
N MET A 1 47.23 26.40 34.00
CA MET A 1 48.32 26.43 35.00
C MET A 1 47.71 26.44 36.41
N ARG A 2 48.14 25.48 37.25
CA ARG A 2 48.13 25.41 38.73
C ARG A 2 46.81 25.44 39.55
N ARG A 3 46.49 24.29 40.17
CA ARG A 3 46.32 23.98 41.62
C ARG A 3 45.79 22.52 41.71
N ALA A 4 46.49 21.48 42.19
CA ALA A 4 46.96 21.11 43.56
C ALA A 4 45.80 21.18 44.58
N THR A 5 45.44 20.22 45.44
CA THR A 5 45.99 18.95 46.02
C THR A 5 44.79 18.32 46.81
N LEU A 6 44.66 17.05 47.22
CA LEU A 6 45.35 16.39 48.35
C LEU A 6 44.69 15.00 48.63
N LYS A 7 45.48 14.07 49.18
CA LYS A 7 45.18 12.69 49.66
C LYS A 7 44.64 12.63 51.10
N VAL A 8 44.02 11.49 51.47
CA VAL A 8 43.95 10.90 52.85
C VAL A 8 43.91 9.36 52.69
N VAL A 9 44.95 8.54 52.96
CA VAL A 9 45.42 7.89 54.23
C VAL A 9 44.37 6.94 54.84
N ALA A 10 44.40 5.61 54.61
CA ALA A 10 45.17 4.51 55.23
C ALA A 10 44.67 4.02 56.62
N GLY A 11 44.37 2.71 56.71
CA GLY A 11 44.14 1.97 57.96
C GLY A 11 44.56 0.50 57.81
N ARG A 12 45.44 0.04 58.71
CA ARG A 12 46.08 -1.29 58.75
C ARG A 12 45.34 -2.25 59.69
N GLY A 13 45.48 -3.57 59.48
CA GLY A 13 45.21 -4.60 60.49
C GLY A 13 45.53 -6.03 59.99
N ALA A 14 46.36 -6.77 60.72
CA ALA A 14 47.00 -8.06 60.37
C ALA A 14 46.20 -9.30 60.90
N VAL A 15 46.11 -10.44 60.17
CA VAL A 15 46.83 -11.77 60.30
C VAL A 15 46.44 -12.60 61.58
N PRO A 16 46.40 -13.97 61.68
CA PRO A 16 46.77 -15.11 60.78
C PRO A 16 45.79 -16.34 60.71
N ALA A 17 46.19 -17.33 59.88
CA ALA A 17 46.11 -18.82 59.95
C ALA A 17 45.06 -19.53 60.84
N GLY A 18 44.41 -20.63 60.49
CA GLY A 18 44.53 -21.60 59.40
C GLY A 18 44.07 -22.97 59.92
N GLN A 19 43.18 -23.68 59.20
CA GLN A 19 43.08 -25.15 59.23
C GLN A 19 42.20 -25.66 58.08
N ALA A 20 42.71 -26.69 57.42
CA ALA A 20 42.32 -27.19 56.11
C ALA A 20 41.39 -28.40 56.20
N VAL A 21 40.41 -28.54 55.30
CA VAL A 21 39.89 -29.87 54.88
C VAL A 21 39.38 -29.83 53.42
N ARG A 22 40.14 -30.51 52.55
CA ARG A 22 39.79 -31.37 51.40
C ARG A 22 38.98 -30.89 50.17
N SER A 23 39.65 -31.20 49.06
CA SER A 23 39.21 -31.87 47.83
C SER A 23 38.51 -31.07 46.74
N CYS A 24 39.27 -30.93 45.65
CA CYS A 24 38.89 -30.57 44.31
C CYS A 24 37.65 -31.34 43.81
N PHE A 25 36.61 -30.61 43.44
CA PHE A 25 35.67 -31.01 42.40
C PHE A 25 35.53 -29.84 41.43
N GLY A 26 35.95 -30.06 40.18
CA GLY A 26 35.90 -29.06 39.12
C GLY A 26 34.47 -28.64 38.81
N ARG A 27 34.18 -27.35 38.91
CA ARG A 27 32.97 -26.76 38.32
C ARG A 27 33.31 -26.33 36.89
N ARG A 28 32.88 -27.14 35.92
CA ARG A 28 32.61 -26.65 34.57
C ARG A 28 31.52 -25.59 34.70
N ALA A 29 31.86 -24.34 34.39
CA ALA A 29 30.87 -23.29 34.19
C ALA A 29 30.05 -23.67 32.95
N PHE A 30 28.81 -24.15 33.18
CA PHE A 30 27.80 -24.21 32.13
C PHE A 30 27.36 -22.77 31.85
N THR A 31 27.98 -22.13 30.86
CA THR A 31 27.38 -20.98 30.19
C THR A 31 26.20 -21.51 29.37
N THR A 32 24.99 -21.38 29.91
CA THR A 32 23.75 -21.51 29.15
C THR A 32 23.69 -20.35 28.16
N ALA A 33 24.20 -20.58 26.94
CA ALA A 33 23.83 -19.76 25.80
C ALA A 33 22.32 -19.94 25.60
N ALA A 34 21.54 -18.91 25.92
CA ALA A 34 20.16 -18.85 25.48
C ALA A 34 20.20 -18.86 23.95
N ALA A 35 19.79 -19.97 23.36
CA ALA A 35 19.53 -20.04 21.93
C ALA A 35 18.47 -18.97 21.63
N SER A 36 18.89 -17.89 20.99
CA SER A 36 17.96 -17.00 20.31
C SER A 36 17.25 -17.84 19.28
N THR A 37 15.98 -18.14 19.49
CA THR A 37 15.14 -18.77 18.48
C THR A 37 15.13 -17.83 17.28
N GLU A 38 15.94 -18.10 16.26
CA GLU A 38 15.86 -17.38 14.99
C GLU A 38 14.46 -17.62 14.44
N VAL A 39 13.60 -16.61 14.54
CA VAL A 39 12.33 -16.59 13.86
C VAL A 39 12.66 -16.56 12.37
N LYS A 40 12.56 -17.72 11.72
CA LYS A 40 12.81 -17.84 10.29
C LYS A 40 11.81 -16.94 9.57
N GLN A 41 12.30 -15.85 8.99
CA GLN A 41 11.49 -14.95 8.17
C GLN A 41 10.91 -15.75 7.00
N LYS A 42 9.61 -15.61 6.76
CA LYS A 42 8.90 -16.35 5.70
C LYS A 42 9.35 -15.90 4.30
N TYR A 43 9.77 -14.65 4.19
CA TYR A 43 10.10 -13.98 2.93
C TYR A 43 11.54 -13.43 2.99
N ASP A 44 12.20 -13.39 1.85
CA ASP A 44 13.58 -12.95 1.73
C ASP A 44 13.67 -11.43 1.52
N PHE A 45 12.68 -10.81 0.86
CA PHE A 45 12.73 -9.42 0.41
C PHE A 45 11.58 -8.53 0.88
N ILE A 46 10.66 -9.08 1.67
CA ILE A 46 9.67 -8.30 2.41
C ILE A 46 9.64 -8.71 3.87
N ASN A 47 9.26 -7.78 4.74
CA ASN A 47 8.93 -8.08 6.14
C ASN A 47 7.42 -8.01 6.31
N VAL A 48 6.85 -8.98 7.03
CA VAL A 48 5.44 -8.96 7.44
C VAL A 48 5.38 -8.99 8.97
N GLU A 49 4.85 -7.91 9.57
CA GLU A 49 4.83 -7.72 11.02
C GLU A 49 3.42 -7.36 11.50
N ASP A 50 2.95 -8.03 12.55
CA ASP A 50 1.67 -7.70 13.20
C ASP A 50 1.91 -6.69 14.33
N LYS A 51 1.40 -5.47 14.20
CA LYS A 51 1.41 -4.44 15.24
C LYS A 51 0.00 -4.28 15.80
N GLY A 52 -0.32 -5.10 16.79
CA GLY A 52 -1.69 -5.23 17.31
C GLY A 52 -2.64 -5.72 16.21
N GLU A 53 -3.67 -4.94 15.92
CA GLU A 53 -4.68 -5.24 14.89
C GLU A 53 -4.28 -4.75 13.48
N VAL A 54 -3.05 -4.26 13.30
CA VAL A 54 -2.57 -3.73 12.01
C VAL A 54 -1.43 -4.58 11.50
N ARG A 55 -1.54 -5.03 10.25
CA ARG A 55 -0.47 -5.79 9.59
C ARG A 55 0.39 -4.88 8.73
N TRP A 56 1.68 -4.91 8.96
CA TRP A 56 2.67 -4.12 8.23
C TRP A 56 3.36 -5.01 7.21
N VAL A 57 3.37 -4.58 5.95
CA VAL A 57 4.12 -5.19 4.86
C VAL A 57 5.17 -4.17 4.41
N SER A 58 6.44 -4.51 4.56
CA SER A 58 7.55 -3.61 4.23
C SER A 58 8.42 -4.23 3.15
N LEU A 59 8.66 -3.52 2.05
CA LEU A 59 9.75 -3.87 1.12
C LEU A 59 11.08 -3.82 1.87
N ASN A 60 11.91 -4.86 1.74
CA ASN A 60 13.14 -5.01 2.51
C ASN A 60 14.35 -5.31 1.62
N ARG A 61 14.55 -4.48 0.58
CA ARG A 61 15.76 -4.45 -0.25
C ARG A 61 16.37 -3.03 -0.27
N PRO A 62 16.72 -2.45 0.89
CA PRO A 62 17.09 -1.04 0.99
C PRO A 62 18.32 -0.67 0.15
N ASP A 63 19.29 -1.58 0.01
CA ASP A 63 20.53 -1.36 -0.74
C ASP A 63 20.29 -1.17 -2.25
N THR A 64 19.23 -1.76 -2.77
CA THR A 64 18.78 -1.59 -4.16
C THR A 64 17.55 -0.68 -4.24
N HIS A 65 17.36 0.20 -3.26
CA HIS A 65 16.22 1.12 -3.19
C HIS A 65 14.86 0.43 -3.36
N ASN A 66 14.69 -0.77 -2.83
CA ASN A 66 13.46 -1.56 -2.90
C ASN A 66 12.96 -1.79 -4.35
N ALA A 67 13.89 -1.94 -5.30
CA ALA A 67 13.55 -2.26 -6.68
C ALA A 67 12.88 -3.65 -6.80
N PHE A 68 12.01 -3.81 -7.80
CA PHE A 68 11.24 -5.02 -8.06
C PHE A 68 12.04 -6.01 -8.89
N ASN A 69 12.02 -7.26 -8.44
CA ASN A 69 12.38 -8.42 -9.22
C ASN A 69 11.27 -9.47 -9.09
N GLU A 70 11.43 -10.59 -9.76
CA GLU A 70 10.49 -11.72 -9.74
C GLU A 70 10.16 -12.21 -8.33
N LEU A 71 11.11 -12.14 -7.39
CA LEU A 71 10.93 -12.60 -6.01
C LEU A 71 10.10 -11.60 -5.20
N VAL A 72 10.42 -10.31 -5.24
CA VAL A 72 9.59 -9.27 -4.61
C VAL A 72 8.14 -9.33 -5.10
N ILE A 73 7.94 -9.51 -6.42
CA ILE A 73 6.61 -9.66 -7.03
C ILE A 73 5.87 -10.86 -6.44
N GLY A 74 6.53 -12.02 -6.38
CA GLY A 74 5.96 -13.25 -5.82
C GLY A 74 5.63 -13.14 -4.33
N GLU A 75 6.53 -12.57 -3.54
CA GLU A 75 6.38 -12.44 -2.09
C GLU A 75 5.27 -11.48 -1.69
N ILE A 76 5.16 -10.31 -2.33
CA ILE A 76 4.04 -9.38 -2.09
C ILE A 76 2.72 -10.06 -2.46
N THR A 77 2.68 -10.75 -3.59
CA THR A 77 1.47 -11.45 -4.04
C THR A 77 1.04 -12.51 -3.02
N ASP A 78 1.96 -13.32 -2.52
CA ASP A 78 1.67 -14.33 -1.50
C ASP A 78 1.25 -13.71 -0.16
N ALA A 79 1.93 -12.64 0.28
CA ALA A 79 1.61 -11.92 1.50
C ALA A 79 0.19 -11.36 1.45
N PHE A 80 -0.20 -10.66 0.39
CA PHE A 80 -1.54 -10.11 0.26
C PHE A 80 -2.61 -11.19 0.07
N ARG A 81 -2.32 -12.30 -0.64
CA ARG A 81 -3.23 -13.46 -0.67
C ARG A 81 -3.39 -14.13 0.69
N THR A 82 -2.36 -14.12 1.53
CA THR A 82 -2.45 -14.62 2.92
C THR A 82 -3.28 -13.67 3.78
N ILE A 83 -3.06 -12.37 3.66
CA ILE A 83 -3.85 -11.31 4.31
C ILE A 83 -5.34 -11.43 3.97
N GLN A 84 -5.69 -11.70 2.71
CA GLN A 84 -7.07 -11.90 2.29
C GLN A 84 -7.71 -13.12 2.98
N ARG A 85 -6.97 -14.22 3.15
CA ARG A 85 -7.47 -15.40 3.89
C ARG A 85 -7.65 -15.11 5.38
N ASP A 86 -6.71 -14.39 5.97
CA ASP A 86 -6.76 -14.02 7.39
C ASP A 86 -7.87 -13.02 7.71
N ALA A 87 -8.40 -12.31 6.73
CA ALA A 87 -9.53 -11.40 6.92
C ALA A 87 -10.77 -12.09 7.53
N ALA A 88 -10.95 -13.39 7.28
CA ALA A 88 -12.03 -14.19 7.88
C ALA A 88 -11.90 -14.34 9.41
N GLN A 89 -10.70 -14.14 9.98
CA GLN A 89 -10.46 -14.26 11.42
C GLN A 89 -10.80 -12.99 12.19
N GLU A 90 -11.15 -11.89 11.51
CA GLU A 90 -11.52 -10.58 12.09
C GLU A 90 -10.48 -9.94 13.02
N LYS A 91 -9.28 -10.53 13.13
CA LYS A 91 -8.15 -10.04 13.94
C LYS A 91 -7.57 -8.72 13.45
N PHE A 92 -7.50 -8.54 12.13
CA PHE A 92 -6.85 -7.37 11.53
C PHE A 92 -7.86 -6.36 11.01
N ARG A 93 -7.52 -5.09 11.20
CA ARG A 93 -8.33 -3.92 10.83
C ARG A 93 -7.80 -3.18 9.62
N ALA A 94 -6.49 -3.22 9.40
CA ALA A 94 -5.84 -2.54 8.30
C ALA A 94 -4.52 -3.21 7.92
N VAL A 95 -4.04 -2.85 6.74
CA VAL A 95 -2.69 -3.14 6.27
C VAL A 95 -1.95 -1.83 6.04
N VAL A 96 -0.68 -1.76 6.46
CA VAL A 96 0.22 -0.68 6.08
C VAL A 96 1.26 -1.24 5.12
N LEU A 97 1.40 -0.62 3.93
CA LEU A 97 2.45 -0.92 2.96
C LEU A 97 3.52 0.17 2.99
N THR A 98 4.78 -0.20 3.21
CA THR A 98 5.91 0.73 3.28
C THR A 98 7.19 0.12 2.69
N GLY A 99 8.29 0.87 2.70
CA GLY A 99 9.62 0.38 2.34
C GLY A 99 10.63 0.66 3.44
N ASN A 100 11.54 -0.28 3.69
CA ASN A 100 12.67 -0.07 4.58
C ASN A 100 13.76 0.75 3.87
N GLY A 101 14.50 1.56 4.64
CA GLY A 101 15.57 2.41 4.12
C GLY A 101 15.10 3.75 3.56
N LYS A 102 15.86 4.30 2.60
CA LYS A 102 15.70 5.69 2.11
C LYS A 102 14.63 5.85 1.03
N SER A 103 14.11 4.77 0.48
CA SER A 103 13.17 4.81 -0.65
C SER A 103 11.99 3.89 -0.37
N PHE A 104 10.82 4.28 -0.86
CA PHE A 104 9.69 3.37 -0.88
C PHE A 104 9.93 2.28 -1.92
N SER A 105 10.13 2.67 -3.19
CA SER A 105 10.65 1.79 -4.25
C SER A 105 11.16 2.58 -5.46
N ALA A 106 12.33 2.20 -5.98
CA ALA A 106 12.90 2.78 -7.20
C ALA A 106 12.32 2.21 -8.51
N GLY A 107 11.37 1.27 -8.45
CA GLY A 107 10.78 0.64 -9.64
C GLY A 107 11.50 -0.64 -10.04
N ALA A 108 11.75 -0.88 -11.32
CA ALA A 108 12.30 -2.14 -11.82
C ALA A 108 13.79 -2.32 -11.47
N ASP A 109 14.15 -3.52 -11.01
CA ASP A 109 15.54 -3.92 -10.77
C ASP A 109 16.33 -4.03 -12.09
N LEU A 110 17.56 -3.54 -12.11
CA LEU A 110 18.41 -3.53 -13.30
C LEU A 110 18.66 -4.94 -13.86
N ASN A 111 18.85 -5.95 -13.00
CA ASN A 111 19.10 -7.32 -13.44
C ASN A 111 17.82 -7.96 -13.99
N TRP A 112 16.67 -7.65 -13.39
CA TRP A 112 15.37 -8.08 -13.93
C TRP A 112 15.11 -7.42 -15.30
N MET A 113 15.41 -6.13 -15.46
CA MET A 113 15.32 -5.45 -16.77
C MET A 113 16.24 -6.07 -17.83
N LYS A 114 17.47 -6.46 -17.46
CA LYS A 114 18.38 -7.18 -18.38
C LYS A 114 17.81 -8.52 -18.84
N LYS A 115 17.17 -9.28 -17.95
CA LYS A 115 16.48 -10.53 -18.31
C LYS A 115 15.30 -10.24 -19.25
N MET A 116 14.47 -9.27 -18.89
CA MET A 116 13.29 -8.85 -19.66
C MET A 116 13.65 -8.43 -21.10
N ALA A 117 14.78 -7.76 -21.31
CA ALA A 117 15.26 -7.40 -22.64
C ALA A 117 15.57 -8.61 -23.55
N SER A 118 15.81 -9.79 -22.97
CA SER A 118 16.06 -11.05 -23.71
C SER A 118 14.82 -11.94 -23.87
N TYR A 119 13.71 -11.60 -23.21
CA TYR A 119 12.48 -12.37 -23.28
C TYR A 119 11.80 -12.24 -24.64
N THR A 120 11.18 -13.33 -25.08
CA THR A 120 10.18 -13.31 -26.15
C THR A 120 8.96 -12.51 -25.71
N GLN A 121 8.09 -12.15 -26.68
CA GLN A 121 6.81 -11.52 -26.35
C GLN A 121 6.00 -12.38 -25.37
N LYS A 122 5.98 -13.70 -25.54
CA LYS A 122 5.16 -14.58 -24.68
C LYS A 122 5.67 -14.62 -23.24
N GLU A 123 6.98 -14.64 -23.06
CA GLU A 123 7.60 -14.57 -21.73
C GLU A 123 7.31 -13.22 -21.06
N ASN A 124 7.36 -12.11 -21.83
CA ASN A 124 7.01 -10.78 -21.35
C ASN A 124 5.53 -10.66 -20.95
N GLU A 125 4.60 -11.30 -21.68
CA GLU A 125 3.19 -11.38 -21.27
C GLU A 125 3.03 -12.11 -19.93
N LEU A 126 3.69 -13.26 -19.76
CA LEU A 126 3.63 -14.03 -18.52
C LEU A 126 4.23 -13.27 -17.33
N ASP A 127 5.33 -12.56 -17.54
CA ASP A 127 5.96 -11.71 -16.53
C ASP A 127 5.05 -10.52 -16.16
N SER A 128 4.44 -9.88 -17.16
CA SER A 128 3.47 -8.79 -16.97
C SER A 128 2.21 -9.24 -16.22
N HIS A 129 1.74 -10.47 -16.43
CA HIS A 129 0.62 -11.04 -15.68
C HIS A 129 0.96 -11.20 -14.18
N LYS A 130 2.17 -11.67 -13.86
CA LYS A 130 2.62 -11.77 -12.45
C LYS A 130 2.69 -10.40 -11.79
N LEU A 131 3.18 -9.41 -12.52
CA LEU A 131 3.23 -8.04 -12.04
C LEU A 131 1.81 -7.46 -11.82
N PHE A 132 0.86 -7.73 -12.73
CA PHE A 132 -0.53 -7.34 -12.55
C PHE A 132 -1.16 -8.02 -11.33
N ASP A 133 -0.95 -9.33 -11.16
CA ASP A 133 -1.45 -10.11 -10.02
C ASP A 133 -0.99 -9.53 -8.68
N MET A 134 0.25 -9.04 -8.61
CA MET A 134 0.78 -8.37 -7.44
C MET A 134 -0.03 -7.10 -7.12
N PHE A 135 -0.17 -6.17 -8.06
CA PHE A 135 -0.96 -4.94 -7.83
C PHE A 135 -2.42 -5.24 -7.51
N ASN A 136 -3.02 -6.20 -8.24
CA ASN A 136 -4.40 -6.59 -8.02
C ASN A 136 -4.59 -7.25 -6.64
N SER A 137 -3.62 -8.00 -6.12
CA SER A 137 -3.73 -8.60 -4.77
C SER A 137 -3.80 -7.55 -3.65
N ILE A 138 -3.13 -6.41 -3.85
CA ILE A 138 -3.17 -5.25 -2.94
C ILE A 138 -4.52 -4.55 -3.07
N TYR A 139 -4.92 -4.22 -4.30
CA TYR A 139 -6.18 -3.54 -4.59
C TYR A 139 -7.40 -4.33 -4.10
N ALA A 140 -7.41 -5.65 -4.32
CA ALA A 140 -8.48 -6.55 -3.91
C ALA A 140 -8.44 -6.93 -2.41
N CYS A 141 -7.49 -6.41 -1.63
CA CYS A 141 -7.46 -6.64 -0.19
C CYS A 141 -8.78 -6.16 0.45
N PRO A 142 -9.50 -7.00 1.22
CA PRO A 142 -10.78 -6.61 1.80
C PRO A 142 -10.64 -5.55 2.89
N MET A 143 -9.46 -5.47 3.53
CA MET A 143 -9.16 -4.47 4.54
C MET A 143 -8.62 -3.18 3.91
N PRO A 144 -8.77 -2.04 4.59
CA PRO A 144 -8.05 -0.81 4.25
C PRO A 144 -6.55 -1.05 4.13
N VAL A 145 -5.95 -0.64 3.01
CA VAL A 145 -4.52 -0.66 2.72
C VAL A 145 -4.02 0.77 2.65
N ILE A 146 -3.12 1.12 3.57
CA ILE A 146 -2.55 2.46 3.71
C ILE A 146 -1.11 2.44 3.22
N GLY A 147 -0.80 3.26 2.21
CA GLY A 147 0.57 3.48 1.79
C GLY A 147 1.28 4.45 2.73
N ARG A 148 2.33 4.00 3.42
CA ARG A 148 3.25 4.86 4.16
C ARG A 148 4.51 5.05 3.32
N ILE A 149 4.58 6.16 2.60
CA ILE A 149 5.60 6.41 1.58
C ILE A 149 6.77 7.18 2.19
N ASN A 150 7.78 6.44 2.65
CA ASN A 150 8.95 6.94 3.36
C ASN A 150 10.01 7.60 2.46
N GLY A 151 9.83 7.58 1.13
CA GLY A 151 10.78 8.13 0.17
C GLY A 151 10.34 7.89 -1.27
N ASN A 152 11.27 7.97 -2.22
CA ASN A 152 10.96 7.89 -3.67
C ASN A 152 10.14 6.65 -4.05
N ALA A 153 9.19 6.83 -4.97
CA ALA A 153 8.29 5.81 -5.50
C ALA A 153 8.20 5.95 -7.03
N ILE A 154 9.00 5.21 -7.80
CA ILE A 154 9.15 5.39 -9.25
C ILE A 154 8.63 4.18 -10.02
N GLY A 155 7.96 4.40 -11.16
CA GLY A 155 7.41 3.37 -12.04
C GLY A 155 6.48 2.43 -11.27
N GLY A 156 6.84 1.15 -11.19
CA GLY A 156 6.14 0.16 -10.36
C GLY A 156 5.97 0.58 -8.89
N GLY A 157 6.90 1.36 -8.32
CA GLY A 157 6.77 1.94 -6.98
C GLY A 157 5.60 2.91 -6.89
N SER A 158 5.41 3.80 -7.87
CA SER A 158 4.20 4.63 -7.97
C SER A 158 2.95 3.77 -8.21
N GLY A 159 3.08 2.64 -8.93
CA GLY A 159 1.99 1.65 -9.08
C GLY A 159 1.52 1.06 -7.75
N LEU A 160 2.44 0.73 -6.83
CA LEU A 160 2.09 0.23 -5.49
C LEU A 160 1.33 1.29 -4.69
N VAL A 161 1.73 2.56 -4.80
CA VAL A 161 1.02 3.69 -4.17
C VAL A 161 -0.42 3.75 -4.70
N SER A 162 -0.59 3.63 -6.02
CA SER A 162 -1.92 3.66 -6.64
C SER A 162 -2.79 2.45 -6.31
N ALA A 163 -2.20 1.30 -5.99
CA ALA A 163 -2.92 0.10 -5.57
C ALA A 163 -3.41 0.16 -4.11
N CYS A 164 -2.87 1.06 -3.28
CA CYS A 164 -3.37 1.29 -1.92
C CYS A 164 -4.71 2.04 -1.93
N ASP A 165 -5.52 1.92 -0.88
CA ASP A 165 -6.79 2.67 -0.76
C ASP A 165 -6.53 4.17 -0.63
N PHE A 166 -5.51 4.54 0.14
CA PHE A 166 -4.97 5.89 0.23
C PHE A 166 -3.53 5.81 0.76
N ALA A 167 -2.79 6.90 0.64
CA ALA A 167 -1.40 6.94 1.05
C ALA A 167 -1.00 8.31 1.61
N PHE A 168 0.01 8.30 2.46
CA PHE A 168 0.68 9.48 3.00
C PHE A 168 2.17 9.39 2.69
N SER A 169 2.83 10.53 2.51
CA SER A 169 4.24 10.56 2.11
C SER A 169 5.07 11.56 2.90
N VAL A 170 6.38 11.36 2.95
CA VAL A 170 7.29 12.47 3.22
C VAL A 170 7.31 13.46 2.04
N ASN A 171 7.47 14.76 2.32
CA ASN A 171 7.42 15.85 1.34
C ASN A 171 8.50 15.71 0.25
N LYS A 172 9.67 15.20 0.63
CA LYS A 172 10.82 15.05 -0.26
C LYS A 172 10.73 13.84 -1.18
N ALA A 173 9.71 13.00 -1.05
CA ALA A 173 9.53 11.86 -1.93
C ALA A 173 9.27 12.31 -3.38
N VAL A 174 9.92 11.64 -4.31
CA VAL A 174 9.72 11.83 -5.75
C VAL A 174 8.94 10.66 -6.33
N PHE A 175 7.94 11.00 -7.14
CA PHE A 175 7.06 10.10 -7.87
C PHE A 175 7.29 10.23 -9.38
N GLY A 176 6.87 9.25 -10.16
CA GLY A 176 6.92 9.34 -11.61
C GLY A 176 6.63 8.03 -12.34
N PHE A 177 6.05 8.15 -13.53
CA PHE A 177 5.77 7.06 -14.46
C PHE A 177 6.74 7.16 -15.63
N THR A 178 7.96 6.66 -15.42
CA THR A 178 9.12 6.96 -16.29
C THR A 178 9.30 6.01 -17.46
N GLU A 179 8.37 5.08 -17.70
CA GLU A 179 8.47 3.99 -18.66
C GLU A 179 8.73 4.47 -20.09
N VAL A 180 8.10 5.59 -20.50
CA VAL A 180 8.27 6.15 -21.86
C VAL A 180 9.70 6.61 -22.15
N LYS A 181 10.50 6.92 -21.12
CA LYS A 181 11.92 7.27 -21.28
C LYS A 181 12.79 6.08 -21.68
N LEU A 182 12.25 4.86 -21.57
CA LEU A 182 12.89 3.61 -21.95
C LEU A 182 12.23 2.96 -23.17
N GLY A 183 11.32 3.67 -23.86
CA GLY A 183 10.54 3.11 -24.97
C GLY A 183 9.47 2.10 -24.53
N LEU A 184 9.08 2.13 -23.26
CA LEU A 184 8.03 1.29 -22.67
C LEU A 184 6.80 2.14 -22.33
N ILE A 185 5.74 1.49 -21.84
CA ILE A 185 4.53 2.17 -21.35
C ILE A 185 4.14 1.63 -19.96
N PRO A 186 3.51 2.45 -19.10
CA PRO A 186 3.04 2.03 -17.77
C PRO A 186 1.77 1.15 -17.85
N ALA A 187 1.73 0.17 -18.75
CA ALA A 187 0.51 -0.60 -19.08
C ALA A 187 -0.09 -1.29 -17.85
N VAL A 188 0.71 -2.06 -17.11
CA VAL A 188 0.24 -2.87 -15.98
C VAL A 188 -0.27 -2.02 -14.82
N ILE A 189 0.37 -0.88 -14.54
CA ILE A 189 -0.03 0.01 -13.44
C ILE A 189 -1.18 0.94 -13.84
N SER A 190 -1.44 1.10 -15.15
CA SER A 190 -2.35 2.12 -15.67
C SER A 190 -3.77 2.08 -15.10
N PRO A 191 -4.43 0.92 -14.85
CA PRO A 191 -5.78 0.93 -14.30
C PRO A 191 -5.81 1.53 -12.89
N PHE A 192 -4.84 1.16 -12.05
CA PHE A 192 -4.74 1.65 -10.66
C PHE A 192 -4.45 3.15 -10.62
N VAL A 193 -3.51 3.61 -11.44
CA VAL A 193 -3.14 5.03 -11.50
C VAL A 193 -4.30 5.86 -12.04
N MET A 194 -4.97 5.40 -13.11
CA MET A 194 -6.06 6.14 -13.73
C MET A 194 -7.28 6.26 -12.81
N MET A 195 -7.55 5.25 -11.98
CA MET A 195 -8.58 5.35 -10.93
C MET A 195 -8.26 6.42 -9.88
N LYS A 196 -6.97 6.69 -9.60
CA LYS A 196 -6.53 7.67 -8.60
C LYS A 196 -6.52 9.10 -9.13
N ILE A 197 -5.84 9.32 -10.25
CA ILE A 197 -5.55 10.68 -10.74
C ILE A 197 -6.35 11.05 -11.99
N GLY A 198 -7.13 10.12 -12.54
CA GLY A 198 -7.96 10.34 -13.72
C GLY A 198 -7.17 10.40 -15.04
N LYS A 199 -7.91 10.27 -16.14
CA LYS A 199 -7.35 10.24 -17.52
C LYS A 199 -6.50 11.46 -17.84
N GLY A 200 -6.98 12.67 -17.50
CA GLY A 200 -6.29 13.92 -17.85
C GLY A 200 -4.89 14.02 -17.25
N ASN A 201 -4.75 13.72 -15.95
CA ASN A 201 -3.43 13.70 -15.31
C ASN A 201 -2.57 12.55 -15.82
N CYS A 202 -3.15 11.36 -16.05
CA CYS A 202 -2.42 10.24 -16.67
C CYS A 202 -1.85 10.61 -18.03
N SER A 203 -2.63 11.27 -18.90
CA SER A 203 -2.16 11.71 -20.22
C SER A 203 -0.89 12.56 -20.10
N ARG A 204 -0.85 13.53 -19.17
CA ARG A 204 0.36 14.32 -18.95
C ARG A 204 1.51 13.45 -18.46
N TYR A 205 1.36 12.81 -17.30
CA TYR A 205 2.48 12.19 -16.61
C TYR A 205 2.97 10.90 -17.27
N PHE A 206 2.12 10.16 -17.99
CA PHE A 206 2.53 9.00 -18.77
C PHE A 206 3.27 9.42 -20.04
N LEU A 207 2.82 10.45 -20.75
CA LEU A 207 3.43 10.86 -22.01
C LEU A 207 4.74 11.63 -21.80
N THR A 208 4.84 12.46 -20.75
CA THR A 208 6.07 13.21 -20.47
C THR A 208 7.10 12.37 -19.70
N GLY A 209 6.64 11.38 -18.93
CA GLY A 209 7.47 10.66 -17.96
C GLY A 209 8.17 11.58 -16.95
N GLU A 210 7.64 12.79 -16.74
CA GLU A 210 8.20 13.77 -15.80
C GLU A 210 8.08 13.26 -14.36
N ARG A 211 9.03 13.65 -13.52
CA ARG A 211 9.00 13.36 -12.09
C ARG A 211 8.32 14.50 -11.36
N PHE A 212 7.64 14.20 -10.27
CA PHE A 212 6.94 15.19 -9.45
C PHE A 212 7.10 14.87 -7.95
N TYR A 213 7.01 15.90 -7.11
CA TYR A 213 7.16 15.78 -5.65
C TYR A 213 5.83 15.49 -4.96
N ALA A 214 5.89 15.11 -3.68
CA ALA A 214 4.73 14.74 -2.87
C ALA A 214 3.63 15.83 -2.81
N THR A 215 3.98 17.12 -2.88
CA THR A 215 3.00 18.22 -2.95
C THR A 215 2.11 18.10 -4.18
N GLU A 216 2.71 17.84 -5.34
CA GLU A 216 1.98 17.63 -6.58
C GLU A 216 1.24 16.29 -6.56
N ALA A 217 1.84 15.23 -6.00
CA ALA A 217 1.15 13.96 -5.80
C ALA A 217 -0.13 14.10 -4.95
N THR A 218 -0.11 14.98 -3.95
CA THR A 218 -1.27 15.33 -3.13
C THR A 218 -2.31 16.08 -3.96
N ARG A 219 -1.89 17.10 -4.73
CA ARG A 219 -2.79 17.86 -5.63
C ARG A 219 -3.50 16.97 -6.66
N LEU A 220 -2.81 15.95 -7.14
CA LEU A 220 -3.35 14.99 -8.12
C LEU A 220 -4.30 13.95 -7.51
N GLY A 221 -4.31 13.80 -6.18
CA GLY A 221 -5.05 12.74 -5.49
C GLY A 221 -4.34 11.37 -5.49
N LEU A 222 -3.08 11.30 -5.91
CA LEU A 222 -2.27 10.07 -5.84
C LEU A 222 -2.00 9.68 -4.38
N ILE A 223 -1.78 10.67 -3.53
CA ILE A 223 -1.66 10.54 -2.07
C ILE A 223 -2.59 11.57 -1.40
N GLN A 224 -2.91 11.35 -0.13
CA GLN A 224 -3.89 12.14 0.64
C GLN A 224 -3.23 13.16 1.57
N GLY A 225 -1.90 13.17 1.64
CA GLY A 225 -1.15 14.16 2.40
C GLY A 225 0.35 13.90 2.37
N SER A 226 1.11 14.96 2.61
CA SER A 226 2.56 14.88 2.70
C SER A 226 3.13 15.69 3.88
N PHE A 227 4.19 15.18 4.50
CA PHE A 227 4.71 15.66 5.78
C PHE A 227 6.22 15.93 5.73
N GLU A 228 6.75 16.86 6.53
CA GLU A 228 8.16 17.24 6.45
C GLU A 228 9.09 16.15 6.94
N THR A 229 8.66 15.46 8.01
CA THR A 229 9.45 14.44 8.70
C THR A 229 8.78 13.07 8.65
N VAL A 230 9.58 12.03 8.91
CA VAL A 230 9.07 10.65 8.98
C VAL A 230 8.17 10.48 10.21
N GLU A 231 8.49 11.18 11.29
CA GLU A 231 7.74 11.17 12.54
C GLU A 231 6.35 11.79 12.36
N GLU A 232 6.23 12.86 11.58
CA GLU A 232 4.92 13.44 11.23
C GLU A 232 4.12 12.53 10.29
N LEU A 233 4.78 11.89 9.32
CA LEU A 233 4.17 10.87 8.49
C LEU A 233 3.61 9.72 9.35
N ASP A 234 4.39 9.25 10.32
CA ASP A 234 3.97 8.18 11.24
C ASP A 234 2.78 8.60 12.08
N LYS A 235 2.77 9.82 12.63
CA LYS A 235 1.61 10.36 13.36
C LYS A 235 0.36 10.43 12.50
N ALA A 236 0.48 10.80 11.22
CA ALA A 236 -0.66 10.85 10.32
C ALA A 236 -1.22 9.44 10.02
N VAL A 237 -0.35 8.46 9.79
CA VAL A 237 -0.74 7.06 9.63
C VAL A 237 -1.42 6.54 10.90
N ASP A 238 -0.82 6.76 12.08
CA ASP A 238 -1.36 6.34 13.37
C ASP A 238 -2.72 6.99 13.69
N SER A 239 -2.90 8.26 13.32
CA SER A 239 -4.18 8.96 13.46
C SER A 239 -5.28 8.26 12.66
N VAL A 240 -5.03 7.92 11.40
CA VAL A 240 -6.04 7.26 10.56
C VAL A 240 -6.25 5.80 10.98
N LEU A 241 -5.20 5.11 11.42
CA LEU A 241 -5.32 3.78 11.99
C LEU A 241 -6.17 3.77 13.27
N THR A 242 -6.11 4.83 14.07
CA THR A 242 -6.96 4.99 15.26
C THR A 242 -8.43 5.07 14.88
N GLU A 243 -8.78 5.89 13.88
CA GLU A 243 -10.14 5.96 13.34
C GLU A 243 -10.60 4.60 12.77
N ILE A 244 -9.75 3.93 11.98
CA ILE A 244 -10.07 2.63 11.40
C ILE A 244 -10.36 1.58 12.46
N LYS A 245 -9.58 1.52 13.54
CA LYS A 245 -9.78 0.53 14.61
C LYS A 245 -11.09 0.74 15.37
N ALA A 246 -11.59 1.98 15.45
CA ALA A 246 -12.87 2.30 16.07
C ALA A 246 -14.08 1.85 15.23
N ASN A 247 -13.89 1.59 13.94
CA ASN A 247 -14.96 1.27 13.00
C ASN A 247 -15.28 -0.23 12.92
N SER A 248 -16.50 -0.51 12.46
CA SER A 248 -16.98 -1.86 12.17
C SER A 248 -16.16 -2.50 11.04
N PRO A 249 -15.46 -3.63 11.27
CA PRO A 249 -14.67 -4.31 10.24
C PRO A 249 -15.51 -4.74 9.03
N ALA A 250 -16.72 -5.27 9.22
CA ALA A 250 -17.55 -5.67 8.09
C ALA A 250 -18.07 -4.47 7.30
N ALA A 251 -18.48 -3.39 7.98
CA ALA A 251 -18.93 -2.17 7.30
C ALA A 251 -17.80 -1.53 6.49
N MET A 252 -16.56 -1.51 6.99
CA MET A 252 -15.41 -1.01 6.23
C MET A 252 -15.15 -1.83 4.96
N ARG A 253 -15.21 -3.17 5.04
CA ARG A 253 -15.06 -4.05 3.88
C ARG A 253 -16.14 -3.79 2.84
N SER A 254 -17.40 -3.70 3.27
CA SER A 254 -18.53 -3.36 2.40
C SER A 254 -18.42 -1.94 1.83
N CYS A 255 -17.90 -0.97 2.59
CA CYS A 255 -17.67 0.39 2.11
C CYS A 255 -16.60 0.41 1.00
N LYS A 256 -15.50 -0.33 1.16
CA LYS A 256 -14.48 -0.48 0.12
C LYS A 256 -15.07 -1.10 -1.16
N GLN A 257 -15.88 -2.15 -1.03
CA GLN A 257 -16.58 -2.75 -2.18
C GLN A 257 -17.57 -1.76 -2.82
N LEU A 258 -18.32 -1.00 -2.03
CA LEU A 258 -19.26 0.02 -2.49
C LEU A 258 -18.54 1.09 -3.32
N ILE A 259 -17.40 1.61 -2.84
CA ILE A 259 -16.60 2.62 -3.56
C ILE A 259 -16.25 2.11 -4.96
N ASN A 260 -15.74 0.89 -5.07
CA ASN A 260 -15.35 0.30 -6.35
C ASN A 260 -16.56 0.10 -7.27
N ASN A 261 -17.66 -0.45 -6.75
CA ASN A 261 -18.87 -0.72 -7.52
C ASN A 261 -19.51 0.56 -8.05
N VAL A 262 -19.58 1.60 -7.21
CA VAL A 262 -20.09 2.92 -7.60
C VAL A 262 -19.19 3.54 -8.66
N TYR A 263 -17.87 3.54 -8.46
CA TYR A 263 -16.92 4.10 -9.42
C TYR A 263 -17.02 3.41 -10.80
N HIS A 264 -17.08 2.07 -10.82
CA HIS A 264 -17.26 1.32 -12.07
C HIS A 264 -18.60 1.63 -12.75
N SER A 265 -19.67 1.82 -11.98
CA SER A 265 -20.98 2.18 -12.51
C SER A 265 -21.00 3.59 -13.11
N LEU A 266 -20.26 4.53 -12.52
CA LEU A 266 -20.09 5.88 -13.04
C LEU A 266 -19.28 5.90 -14.34
N GLY A 267 -18.39 4.93 -14.58
CA GLY A 267 -17.54 4.86 -15.78
C GLY A 267 -18.03 3.92 -16.89
N SER A 268 -19.13 3.17 -16.70
CA SER A 268 -19.60 2.17 -17.66
C SER A 268 -20.73 2.70 -18.53
N PRO A 269 -20.62 2.69 -19.88
CA PRO A 269 -21.78 2.88 -20.73
C PRO A 269 -22.78 1.74 -20.49
N LYS A 270 -24.08 2.06 -20.40
CA LYS A 270 -25.13 1.04 -20.21
C LYS A 270 -25.08 0.03 -21.37
N LYS A 271 -25.00 -1.27 -21.05
CA LYS A 271 -25.37 -2.33 -22.00
C LYS A 271 -26.86 -2.17 -22.32
N GLY A 272 -27.17 -1.56 -23.45
CA GLY A 272 -28.55 -1.30 -23.88
C GLY A 272 -28.68 -0.45 -25.15
N GLU A 273 -27.67 0.34 -25.52
CA GLU A 273 -27.64 1.04 -26.80
C GLU A 273 -26.49 0.48 -27.62
N GLY A 274 -26.81 -0.54 -28.42
CA GLY A 274 -25.85 -1.17 -29.31
C GLY A 274 -25.33 -0.16 -30.34
N LEU A 275 -24.00 -0.13 -30.50
CA LEU A 275 -23.40 0.00 -31.82
C LEU A 275 -23.87 -1.20 -32.66
N SER A 276 -25.11 -1.17 -33.12
CA SER A 276 -25.54 -1.89 -34.32
C SER A 276 -25.89 -0.81 -35.34
N ASP A 277 -25.16 -0.82 -36.46
CA ASP A 277 -25.40 -0.01 -37.66
C ASP A 277 -24.74 1.38 -37.79
N VAL A 278 -23.47 1.54 -37.38
CA VAL A 278 -22.63 2.59 -38.00
C VAL A 278 -21.80 1.97 -39.13
N LYS A 279 -22.37 1.97 -40.34
CA LYS A 279 -21.64 1.69 -41.57
C LYS A 279 -20.69 2.87 -41.83
N ALA A 280 -19.38 2.62 -41.89
CA ALA A 280 -18.40 3.67 -42.20
C ALA A 280 -18.71 4.34 -43.55
N PRO A 281 -18.64 5.68 -43.67
CA PRO A 281 -18.88 6.35 -44.94
C PRO A 281 -17.71 6.09 -45.92
N PRO A 282 -17.98 6.03 -47.23
CA PRO A 282 -16.94 5.79 -48.23
C PRO A 282 -15.97 6.98 -48.37
N PRO A 283 -14.72 6.74 -48.80
CA PRO A 283 -13.57 7.65 -48.62
C PRO A 283 -13.58 8.95 -49.44
N HIS A 284 -14.65 9.26 -50.18
CA HIS A 284 -14.69 10.39 -51.11
C HIS A 284 -15.56 11.59 -50.66
N LEU A 285 -16.05 11.60 -49.40
CA LEU A 285 -16.90 12.66 -48.85
C LEU A 285 -16.36 13.30 -47.55
N ALA A 286 -15.04 13.39 -47.38
CA ALA A 286 -14.46 14.17 -46.28
C ALA A 286 -14.47 15.68 -46.64
N PRO A 287 -15.12 16.57 -45.86
CA PRO A 287 -15.07 18.01 -46.11
C PRO A 287 -13.73 18.61 -45.61
N PRO A 288 -13.35 19.82 -46.08
CA PRO A 288 -12.07 20.44 -45.72
C PRO A 288 -12.01 20.86 -44.24
N LEU A 289 -10.80 20.84 -43.70
CA LEU A 289 -10.39 21.04 -42.30
C LEU A 289 -10.57 22.48 -41.76
N SER A 290 -11.68 23.14 -42.05
CA SER A 290 -12.02 24.43 -41.44
C SER A 290 -13.54 24.54 -41.26
N LEU A 291 -13.97 24.85 -40.03
CA LEU A 291 -15.35 24.80 -39.50
C LEU A 291 -15.82 23.42 -39.01
N PHE A 292 -15.28 22.99 -37.87
CA PHE A 292 -16.10 22.33 -36.85
C PHE A 292 -15.89 23.06 -35.52
N VAL A 293 -16.53 24.23 -35.38
CA VAL A 293 -17.00 24.69 -34.07
C VAL A 293 -18.42 24.18 -33.95
N HIS A 294 -18.55 22.87 -33.70
CA HIS A 294 -19.80 22.35 -33.14
C HIS A 294 -19.63 22.35 -31.63
N HIS A 295 -20.41 23.20 -30.96
CA HIS A 295 -20.88 22.93 -29.62
C HIS A 295 -21.48 21.51 -29.61
N SER A 296 -20.70 20.52 -29.19
CA SER A 296 -21.22 19.27 -28.67
C SER A 296 -21.69 19.51 -27.24
N CYS A 297 -22.71 20.36 -27.08
CA CYS A 297 -23.54 20.36 -25.89
C CYS A 297 -24.55 19.23 -26.10
N GLY A 298 -24.28 18.06 -25.51
CA GLY A 298 -25.16 16.90 -25.57
C GLY A 298 -24.43 15.57 -25.69
N ALA A 299 -23.86 15.08 -24.58
CA ALA A 299 -23.69 13.64 -24.27
C ALA A 299 -23.00 13.43 -22.89
N ASP A 300 -23.47 14.06 -21.81
CA ASP A 300 -22.98 13.77 -20.44
C ASP A 300 -24.11 13.39 -19.46
N ASP A 301 -25.32 13.10 -19.95
CA ASP A 301 -26.43 12.62 -19.09
C ASP A 301 -26.26 11.18 -18.60
N HIS A 302 -25.14 10.51 -18.97
CA HIS A 302 -24.81 9.14 -18.58
C HIS A 302 -23.73 9.04 -17.51
N LEU A 303 -23.05 10.15 -17.18
CA LEU A 303 -21.99 10.20 -16.18
C LEU A 303 -22.46 11.05 -14.99
N GLY A 304 -23.24 10.44 -14.10
CA GLY A 304 -23.74 11.13 -12.92
C GLY A 304 -24.40 10.17 -11.95
N PRO A 305 -24.81 10.62 -10.74
CA PRO A 305 -25.35 9.74 -9.71
C PRO A 305 -26.53 8.86 -10.16
N ARG A 306 -27.27 9.29 -11.20
CA ARG A 306 -28.38 8.53 -11.80
C ARG A 306 -27.95 7.34 -12.66
N SER A 307 -26.68 7.22 -13.05
CA SER A 307 -26.15 6.05 -13.75
C SER A 307 -25.86 4.88 -12.82
N VAL A 308 -25.76 5.13 -11.51
CA VAL A 308 -25.57 4.09 -10.50
C VAL A 308 -26.89 3.34 -10.25
N PRO A 309 -26.91 2.00 -10.27
CA PRO A 309 -28.14 1.22 -10.04
C PRO A 309 -28.70 1.44 -8.63
N GLN A 310 -29.72 2.29 -8.49
CA GLN A 310 -30.28 2.68 -7.18
C GLN A 310 -30.81 1.49 -6.37
N GLU A 311 -31.40 0.50 -7.03
CA GLU A 311 -31.90 -0.72 -6.39
C GLU A 311 -30.76 -1.53 -5.75
N GLN A 312 -29.60 -1.60 -6.39
CA GLN A 312 -28.43 -2.27 -5.82
C GLN A 312 -27.91 -1.53 -4.59
N LEU A 313 -27.85 -0.19 -4.64
CA LEU A 313 -27.46 0.63 -3.48
C LEU A 313 -28.42 0.45 -2.30
N ALA A 314 -29.74 0.49 -2.57
CA ALA A 314 -30.77 0.31 -1.56
C ALA A 314 -30.74 -1.10 -0.95
N SER A 315 -30.56 -2.13 -1.78
CA SER A 315 -30.41 -3.51 -1.35
C SER A 315 -29.19 -3.70 -0.45
N GLU A 316 -28.04 -3.11 -0.82
CA GLU A 316 -26.81 -3.24 -0.04
C GLU A 316 -26.92 -2.59 1.34
N ILE A 317 -27.45 -1.36 1.45
CA ILE A 317 -27.64 -0.74 2.77
C ILE A 317 -28.71 -1.46 3.60
N ALA A 318 -29.78 -1.98 2.97
CA ALA A 318 -30.78 -2.79 3.66
C ALA A 318 -30.17 -4.07 4.26
N ARG A 319 -29.32 -4.77 3.48
CA ARG A 319 -28.57 -5.96 3.91
C ARG A 319 -27.67 -5.65 5.11
N ILE A 320 -26.93 -4.54 5.08
CA ILE A 320 -26.06 -4.12 6.19
C ILE A 320 -26.89 -3.80 7.45
N ARG A 321 -28.01 -3.08 7.32
CA ARG A 321 -28.86 -2.70 8.46
C ARG A 321 -29.41 -3.90 9.22
N VAL A 322 -29.73 -5.00 8.55
CA VAL A 322 -30.25 -6.22 9.19
C VAL A 322 -29.15 -7.21 9.58
N SER A 323 -27.89 -6.93 9.25
CA SER A 323 -26.76 -7.80 9.62
C SER A 323 -26.48 -7.77 11.12
N LYS A 324 -25.81 -8.82 11.63
CA LYS A 324 -25.42 -8.91 13.05
C LYS A 324 -24.61 -7.69 13.50
N GLU A 325 -23.62 -7.28 12.70
CA GLU A 325 -22.75 -6.14 13.03
C GLU A 325 -23.47 -4.80 12.89
N GLY A 326 -24.37 -4.66 11.90
CA GLY A 326 -25.22 -3.48 11.76
C GLY A 326 -26.18 -3.30 12.93
N GLN A 327 -26.84 -4.37 13.37
CA GLN A 327 -27.71 -4.35 14.54
C GLN A 327 -26.95 -4.02 15.83
N GLU A 328 -25.77 -4.64 16.04
CA GLU A 328 -24.91 -4.33 17.18
C GLU A 328 -24.48 -2.86 17.19
N GLY A 329 -24.12 -2.29 16.04
CA GLY A 329 -23.77 -0.88 15.93
C GLY A 329 -24.92 0.07 16.29
N LEU A 330 -26.11 -0.21 15.77
CA LEU A 330 -27.31 0.58 16.07
C LEU A 330 -27.69 0.50 17.55
N SER A 331 -27.69 -0.71 18.13
CA SER A 331 -27.94 -0.92 19.56
C SER A 331 -26.91 -0.18 20.43
N ALA A 332 -25.62 -0.33 20.14
CA ALA A 332 -24.56 0.33 20.89
C ALA A 332 -24.69 1.87 20.88
N PHE A 333 -25.03 2.44 19.71
CA PHE A 333 -25.27 3.87 19.56
C PHE A 333 -26.48 4.35 20.38
N LEU A 334 -27.62 3.66 20.29
CA LEU A 334 -28.84 4.01 21.02
C LEU A 334 -28.67 3.89 22.54
N GLU A 335 -27.91 2.88 22.98
CA GLU A 335 -27.60 2.61 24.39
C GLU A 335 -26.42 3.45 24.93
N LYS A 336 -25.79 4.28 24.08
CA LYS A 336 -24.61 5.10 24.43
C LYS A 336 -23.44 4.28 25.02
N ARG A 337 -23.22 3.06 24.51
CA ARG A 337 -22.07 2.21 24.87
C ARG A 337 -21.13 2.04 23.69
N LYS A 338 -19.93 1.51 23.96
CA LYS A 338 -19.03 1.08 22.88
C LYS A 338 -19.60 -0.17 22.20
N PRO A 339 -19.52 -0.26 20.86
CA PRO A 339 -19.88 -1.47 20.14
C PRO A 339 -18.86 -2.58 20.41
N SER A 340 -19.30 -3.85 20.31
CA SER A 340 -18.52 -5.03 20.69
C SER A 340 -17.22 -5.22 19.91
N TRP A 341 -17.09 -4.63 18.73
CA TRP A 341 -15.86 -4.71 17.95
C TRP A 341 -14.75 -3.79 18.49
N ILE A 342 -15.06 -2.82 19.36
CA ILE A 342 -14.03 -2.05 20.05
C ILE A 342 -13.63 -2.84 21.30
N VAL A 343 -12.58 -3.65 21.18
CA VAL A 343 -12.02 -4.37 22.33
C VAL A 343 -11.40 -3.34 23.27
N SER A 344 -11.88 -3.33 24.51
CA SER A 344 -11.51 -2.38 25.58
C SER A 344 -10.05 -2.45 25.96
#